data_AF-A0A9Y2IMD8-F1
#
_entry.id   AF-A0A9Y2IMD8-F1
#
_cell.length_a   1.000
_cell.length_b   1.000
_cell.length_c   1.000
_cell.angle_alpha   90.00
_cell.angle_beta   90.00
_cell.angle_gamma   90.00
#
_symmetry.space_group_name_H-M   'P 1'
#
loop_
_entity.id
_entity.type
_entity.pdbx_description
1 polymer ?
#
loop_
_entity_poly.entity_id
_entity_poly.type
_entity_poly.pdbx_seq_one_letter_code
_entity_poly.pdbx_strand_id
1 'polypeptide(L)'
;MSLVDTAEAGEVLSLQWIVGPQAELAVQESGSDPARPPLLVLSGARCVLTLSPPDDVGAWHGCAELLRQLRDNADEMAALLDARATELRASDEYQD
;
A
#
# COMPACT_ATOMS: atom_id res chain seq x y z
N MET A 1 21.26 -5.30 -41.66
CA MET A 1 21.36 -5.08 -40.20
C MET A 1 20.80 -3.70 -39.89
N SER A 2 19.65 -3.65 -39.23
CA SER A 2 19.37 -2.72 -38.13
C SER A 2 17.99 -3.09 -37.61
N LEU A 3 17.96 -3.83 -36.51
CA LEU A 3 16.74 -4.11 -35.77
C LEU A 3 16.53 -2.87 -34.87
N VAL A 4 15.59 -2.02 -35.25
CA VAL A 4 15.04 -1.02 -34.32
C VAL A 4 13.97 -1.75 -33.50
N ASP A 5 14.39 -2.30 -32.37
CA ASP A 5 13.45 -2.66 -31.30
C ASP A 5 13.41 -1.45 -30.35
N THR A 6 12.45 -0.58 -30.62
CA THR A 6 12.10 0.51 -29.72
C THR A 6 11.37 -0.14 -28.55
N ALA A 7 12.07 -0.35 -27.44
CA ALA A 7 11.44 -0.79 -26.21
C ALA A 7 10.37 0.24 -25.79
N GLU A 8 9.11 -0.13 -25.98
CA GLU A 8 7.93 0.58 -25.50
C GLU A 8 8.11 0.83 -23.99
N ALA A 9 8.12 2.10 -23.59
CA ALA A 9 7.97 2.47 -22.19
C ALA A 9 6.57 2.03 -21.76
N GLY A 10 6.48 0.86 -21.11
CA GLY A 10 5.21 0.31 -20.64
C GLY A 10 4.44 1.36 -19.85
N GLU A 11 3.19 1.60 -20.26
CA GLU A 11 2.27 2.53 -19.62
C GLU A 11 2.15 2.19 -18.13
N VAL A 12 2.54 3.12 -17.26
CA VAL A 12 2.41 2.93 -15.81
C VAL A 12 0.94 3.03 -15.45
N LEU A 13 0.28 1.88 -15.26
CA LEU A 13 -1.07 1.83 -14.74
C LEU A 13 -1.06 2.24 -13.27
N SER A 14 -1.57 3.42 -12.95
CA SER A 14 -1.72 3.89 -11.57
C SER A 14 -3.07 3.48 -11.02
N LEU A 15 -3.07 2.91 -9.82
CA LEU A 15 -4.27 2.61 -9.06
C LEU A 15 -4.34 3.52 -7.85
N GLN A 16 -5.38 4.35 -7.77
CA GLN A 16 -5.63 5.19 -6.62
C GLN A 16 -6.69 4.53 -5.74
N TRP A 17 -6.32 4.24 -4.49
CA TRP A 17 -7.25 3.79 -3.47
C TRP A 17 -7.63 4.95 -2.54
N ILE A 18 -8.93 5.18 -2.39
CA ILE A 18 -9.48 6.19 -1.48
C ILE A 18 -9.89 5.49 -0.19
N VAL A 19 -9.22 5.80 0.91
CA VAL A 19 -9.51 5.25 2.24
C VAL A 19 -10.87 5.78 2.70
N GLY A 20 -11.84 4.87 2.84
CA GLY A 20 -13.17 5.17 3.37
C GLY A 20 -13.35 4.66 4.80
N PRO A 21 -14.47 4.98 5.47
CA PRO A 21 -14.74 4.55 6.85
C PRO A 21 -14.94 3.04 7.03
N GLN A 22 -15.06 2.30 5.92
CA GLN A 22 -15.19 0.84 5.89
C GLN A 22 -13.91 0.17 5.36
N ALA A 23 -12.79 0.91 5.31
CA ALA A 23 -11.52 0.36 4.90
C ALA A 23 -10.99 -0.58 5.98
N GLU A 24 -10.65 -1.81 5.59
CA GLU A 24 -10.12 -2.84 6.47
C GLU A 24 -8.80 -3.38 5.93
N LEU A 25 -7.88 -3.70 6.84
CA LEU A 25 -6.59 -4.31 6.55
C LEU A 25 -6.48 -5.64 7.29
N ALA A 26 -6.18 -6.72 6.58
CA ALA A 26 -6.04 -8.05 7.16
C ALA A 26 -4.87 -8.82 6.54
N VAL A 27 -4.20 -9.63 7.37
CA VAL A 27 -3.26 -10.66 6.90
C VAL A 27 -4.06 -11.95 6.71
N GLN A 28 -3.94 -12.55 5.52
CA GLN A 28 -4.54 -13.83 5.19
C GLN A 28 -3.44 -14.88 5.09
N GLU A 29 -3.45 -15.84 6.02
CA GLU A 29 -2.55 -16.99 5.98
C GLU A 29 -2.92 -17.93 4.82
N SER A 30 -1.93 -18.40 4.08
CA SER A 30 -2.11 -19.28 2.91
C SER A 30 -2.21 -20.77 3.29
N GLY A 31 -2.48 -21.07 4.56
CA GLY A 31 -2.52 -22.42 5.14
C GLY A 31 -1.22 -22.79 5.86
N SER A 32 -1.08 -24.07 6.25
CA SER A 32 0.07 -24.56 7.02
C SER A 32 1.30 -24.91 6.17
N ASP A 33 1.24 -24.71 4.85
CA ASP A 33 2.34 -24.99 3.92
C ASP A 33 3.37 -23.85 3.98
N PRO A 34 4.59 -24.07 4.50
CA PRO A 34 5.59 -23.02 4.62
C PRO A 34 6.10 -22.51 3.28
N ALA A 35 5.82 -23.22 2.17
CA ALA A 35 6.14 -22.77 0.82
C ALA A 35 5.11 -21.76 0.27
N ARG A 36 4.03 -21.46 1.00
CA ARG A 36 3.02 -20.48 0.61
C ARG A 36 3.09 -19.26 1.51
N PRO A 37 3.44 -18.07 0.98
CA PRO A 37 3.53 -16.88 1.79
C PRO A 37 2.13 -16.36 2.17
N PRO A 38 1.98 -15.66 3.31
CA PRO A 38 0.75 -14.96 3.65
C PRO A 38 0.51 -13.77 2.70
N LEU A 39 -0.75 -13.35 2.61
CA LEU A 39 -1.19 -12.22 1.81
C LEU A 39 -1.57 -11.04 2.71
N LEU A 40 -1.32 -9.83 2.25
CA LEU A 40 -1.91 -8.62 2.86
C LEU A 40 -3.09 -8.17 2.01
N VAL A 41 -4.26 -8.04 2.62
CA VAL A 41 -5.52 -7.70 1.97
C VAL A 41 -6.01 -6.35 2.48
N LEU A 42 -6.19 -5.40 1.56
CA LEU A 42 -6.80 -4.10 1.80
C LEU A 42 -8.18 -4.10 1.16
N SER A 43 -9.22 -4.13 2.00
CA SER A 43 -10.60 -4.11 1.55
C SER A 43 -11.18 -2.72 1.72
N GLY A 44 -11.83 -2.21 0.67
CA GLY A 44 -12.63 -0.98 0.73
C GLY A 44 -14.00 -1.21 0.12
N ALA A 45 -14.85 -0.18 0.19
CA ALA A 45 -16.25 -0.28 -0.23
C ALA A 45 -16.47 -0.71 -1.70
N ARG A 46 -15.48 -0.53 -2.57
CA ARG A 46 -15.61 -0.80 -4.02
C ARG A 46 -14.48 -1.63 -4.62
N CYS A 47 -13.43 -1.94 -3.85
CA CYS A 47 -12.28 -2.66 -4.36
C CYS A 47 -11.55 -3.39 -3.22
N VAL A 48 -10.88 -4.48 -3.60
CA VAL A 48 -9.93 -5.19 -2.77
C VAL A 48 -8.57 -5.12 -3.46
N LEU A 49 -7.55 -4.66 -2.73
CA LEU A 49 -6.16 -4.73 -3.16
C LEU A 49 -5.48 -5.84 -2.36
N THR A 50 -4.81 -6.75 -3.05
CA THR A 50 -4.03 -7.82 -2.43
C THR A 50 -2.57 -7.63 -2.76
N LEU A 51 -1.72 -7.59 -1.74
CA LEU A 51 -0.28 -7.69 -1.89
C LEU A 51 0.12 -9.14 -1.65
N SER A 52 0.65 -9.76 -2.70
CA SER A 52 1.13 -11.14 -2.68
C SER A 52 2.64 -11.15 -2.84
N PRO A 53 3.40 -11.75 -1.89
CA PRO A 53 4.80 -12.03 -2.13
C PRO A 53 4.96 -12.98 -3.34
N PRO A 54 6.07 -12.90 -4.08
CA PRO A 54 6.33 -13.78 -5.21
C PRO A 54 6.53 -15.23 -4.73
N ASP A 55 6.37 -16.20 -5.62
CA ASP A 55 6.58 -17.62 -5.29
C ASP A 55 8.06 -17.94 -4.96
N ASP A 56 9.00 -17.09 -5.39
CA ASP A 56 10.42 -17.23 -5.06
C ASP A 56 10.70 -16.82 -3.60
N VAL A 57 11.00 -17.82 -2.78
CA VAL A 57 11.35 -17.68 -1.36
C VAL A 57 12.55 -16.76 -1.15
N GLY A 58 13.50 -16.72 -2.09
CA GLY A 58 14.68 -15.86 -2.00
C GLY A 58 14.34 -14.37 -1.99
N ALA A 59 13.20 -13.98 -2.60
CA ALA A 59 12.75 -12.60 -2.69
C ALA A 59 11.91 -12.14 -1.48
N TRP A 60 11.48 -13.06 -0.61
CA TRP A 60 10.58 -12.74 0.52
C TRP A 60 11.20 -11.78 1.52
N HIS A 61 12.52 -11.79 1.69
CA HIS A 61 13.19 -10.83 2.56
C HIS A 61 12.99 -9.39 2.08
N GLY A 62 13.12 -9.15 0.77
CA GLY A 62 12.86 -7.85 0.16
C GLY A 62 11.39 -7.44 0.29
N CYS A 63 10.45 -8.39 0.16
CA CYS A 63 9.04 -8.12 0.44
C CYS A 63 8.81 -7.70 1.91
N ALA A 64 9.48 -8.36 2.87
CA ALA A 64 9.37 -7.99 4.27
C ALA A 64 9.95 -6.60 4.56
N GLU A 65 11.06 -6.22 3.92
CA GLU A 65 11.62 -4.87 4.00
C GLU A 65 10.66 -3.83 3.43
N LEU A 66 10.10 -4.07 2.24
CA LEU A 66 9.11 -3.19 1.62
C LEU A 66 7.88 -3.01 2.50
N LEU A 67 7.35 -4.07 3.10
CA LEU A 67 6.20 -4.00 4.02
C LEU A 67 6.50 -3.18 5.27
N ARG A 68 7.72 -3.27 5.81
CA ARG A 68 8.15 -2.41 6.93
C ARG A 68 8.23 -0.94 6.52
N GLN A 69 8.81 -0.66 5.36
CA GLN A 69 8.84 0.70 4.81
C GLN A 69 7.43 1.24 4.60
N LEU A 70 6.51 0.44 4.06
CA LEU A 70 5.11 0.82 3.89
C LEU A 70 4.47 1.21 5.23
N ARG A 71 4.68 0.40 6.27
CA ARG A 71 4.19 0.70 7.63
C ARG A 71 4.76 2.02 8.14
N ASP A 72 6.07 2.21 8.05
CA ASP A 72 6.74 3.39 8.60
C ASP A 72 6.30 4.67 7.87
N ASN A 73 6.14 4.62 6.55
CA ASN A 73 5.62 5.76 5.76
C ASN A 73 4.12 6.00 6.01
N ALA A 74 3.33 4.95 6.25
CA ALA A 74 1.92 5.11 6.59
C ALA A 74 1.73 5.77 7.96
N ASP A 75 2.58 5.44 8.94
CA ASP A 75 2.61 6.08 10.26
C ASP A 75 2.99 7.56 10.16
N GLU A 76 4.01 7.89 9.36
CA GLU A 76 4.39 9.29 9.09
C GLU A 76 3.23 10.06 8.42
N MET A 77 2.56 9.47 7.43
CA MET A 77 1.40 10.07 6.78
C MET A 77 0.24 10.29 7.76
N ALA A 78 -0.01 9.36 8.69
CA ALA A 78 -1.03 9.52 9.72
C ALA A 78 -0.71 10.71 10.64
N ALA A 79 0.53 10.82 11.11
CA ALA A 79 0.97 11.94 11.95
C ALA A 79 0.80 13.30 11.24
N LEU A 80 1.12 13.38 9.94
CA LEU A 80 0.93 14.59 9.15
C LEU A 80 -0.55 14.95 8.98
N LEU A 81 -1.44 13.96 8.81
CA LEU A 81 -2.88 14.19 8.73
C LEU A 81 -3.43 14.71 10.06
N ASP A 82 -3.04 14.13 11.18
CA ASP A 82 -3.47 14.55 12.52
C ASP A 82 -3.01 15.97 12.86
N ALA A 83 -1.76 16.30 12.53
CA ALA A 83 -1.21 17.64 12.72
C ALA A 83 -2.02 18.69 11.93
N ARG A 84 -2.26 18.42 10.63
CA ARG A 84 -3.05 19.32 9.78
C ARG A 84 -4.49 19.46 10.23
N ALA A 85 -5.13 18.36 10.66
CA ALA A 85 -6.48 18.41 11.20
C ALA A 85 -6.56 19.27 12.47
N THR A 86 -5.52 19.25 13.30
CA THR A 86 -5.43 20.07 14.51
C THR A 86 -5.26 21.56 14.17
N GLU A 87 -4.38 21.89 13.24
CA GLU A 87 -4.15 23.27 12.78
C GLU A 87 -5.42 23.90 12.16
N LEU A 88 -6.15 23.12 11.35
CA LEU A 88 -7.40 23.58 10.74
C LEU A 88 -8.48 23.86 11.79
N ARG A 89 -8.66 22.97 12.78
CA ARG A 89 -9.63 23.18 13.87
C ARG A 89 -9.31 24.41 14.70
N ALA A 90 -8.03 24.61 15.04
CA ALA A 90 -7.60 25.80 15.76
C ALA A 90 -7.89 27.08 14.96
N SER A 91 -7.70 27.04 13.64
CA SER A 91 -7.95 28.20 12.77
C SER A 91 -9.44 28.57 12.71
N ASP A 92 -10.34 27.58 12.73
CA ASP A 92 -11.79 27.80 12.73
C ASP A 92 -12.29 28.40 14.08
N GLU A 93 -11.69 27.99 15.21
CA GLU A 93 -12.04 28.51 16.55
C GLU A 93 -11.62 29.97 16.79
N TYR A 94 -10.64 30.49 16.03
CA TYR A 94 -10.24 31.91 16.10
C TYR A 94 -11.09 32.83 15.21
N GLN A 95 -12.01 32.28 14.41
CA GLN A 95 -12.87 33.04 13.48
C GLN A 95 -14.31 33.23 13.99
N ASP A 96 -14.64 32.73 15.19
CA ASP A 96 -15.92 32.88 15.90
C ASP A 96 -15.77 33.80 17.13
#